data_AF-C3MNV0-F1
#
_entry.id   AF-C3MNV0-F1
#
_cell.length_a   1.000
_cell.length_b   1.000
_cell.length_c   1.000
_cell.angle_alpha   90.00
_cell.angle_beta   90.00
_cell.angle_gamma   90.00
#
_symmetry.space_group_name_H-M   'P 1'
#
loop_
_entity.id
_entity.type
_entity.pdbx_description
1 polymer ?
#
loop_
_entity_poly.entity_id
_entity_poly.type
_entity_poly.pdbx_seq_one_letter_code
_entity_poly.pdbx_strand_id
1 'polypeptide(L)' 'MNYKTFPIILGLEYTLISTVLSVLNLTDIKAYIILFAIASVITEIIYYPLSKRTNYVISAITVFWVILSIYFILQIFGLT' A
#
# COMPACT_ATOMS: atom_id res chain seq x y z
N MET A 1 -10.30 -2.50 -15.10
CA MET A 1 -10.28 -3.73 -14.27
C MET A 1 -11.57 -3.83 -13.48
N ASN A 2 -12.04 -5.04 -13.18
CA ASN A 2 -13.23 -5.24 -12.33
C ASN A 2 -12.79 -5.15 -10.87
N TYR A 3 -13.57 -4.52 -9.97
CA TYR A 3 -13.17 -4.38 -8.55
C TYR A 3 -12.81 -5.72 -7.88
N LYS A 4 -13.37 -6.83 -8.42
CA LYS A 4 -13.10 -8.21 -8.00
C LYS A 4 -11.62 -8.61 -8.11
N THR A 5 -10.83 -7.97 -8.97
CA THR A 5 -9.39 -8.26 -9.10
C THR A 5 -8.54 -7.50 -8.09
N PHE A 6 -9.08 -6.50 -7.40
CA PHE A 6 -8.33 -5.69 -6.45
C PHE A 6 -7.70 -6.50 -5.28
N PRO A 7 -8.41 -7.45 -4.64
CA PRO A 7 -7.81 -8.27 -3.57
C PRO A 7 -6.66 -9.16 -4.07
N ILE A 8 -6.75 -9.64 -5.32
CA ILE A 8 -5.70 -10.45 -5.94
C ILE A 8 -4.44 -9.60 -6.16
N ILE A 9 -4.62 -8.36 -6.62
CA ILE A 9 -3.50 -7.42 -6.85
C ILE A 9 -2.85 -7.05 -5.52
N LEU A 10 -3.62 -6.76 -4.47
CA LEU A 10 -3.07 -6.51 -3.13
C LEU A 10 -2.31 -7.71 -2.56
N GLY A 11 -2.79 -8.93 -2.80
CA GLY A 11 -2.09 -10.16 -2.42
C GLY A 11 -0.75 -10.30 -3.15
N LEU A 12 -0.71 -9.96 -4.44
CA LEU A 12 0.54 -9.95 -5.21
C LEU A 12 1.51 -8.87 -4.73
N GLU A 13 1.02 -7.66 -4.41
CA GLU A 13 1.82 -6.60 -3.80
C GLU A 13 2.44 -7.05 -2.48
N TYR A 14 1.65 -7.70 -1.63
CA TYR A 14 2.10 -8.25 -0.35
C TYR A 14 3.27 -9.21 -0.58
N THR A 15 3.09 -10.21 -1.45
CA THR A 15 4.11 -11.21 -1.71
C THR A 15 5.38 -10.60 -2.30
N LEU A 16 5.26 -9.68 -3.25
CA LEU A 16 6.40 -8.98 -3.85
C LEU A 16 7.20 -8.20 -2.79
N ILE A 17 6.52 -7.38 -2.00
CA ILE A 17 7.16 -6.51 -1.01
C ILE A 17 7.79 -7.34 0.10
N SER A 18 7.09 -8.35 0.62
CA SER A 18 7.65 -9.28 1.62
C SER A 18 8.86 -10.02 1.08
N THR A 19 8.86 -10.43 -0.19
CA THR A 19 10.02 -11.11 -0.81
C THR A 19 11.21 -10.17 -0.92
N VAL A 20 11.00 -8.94 -1.42
CA VAL A 20 12.08 -7.93 -1.56
C VAL A 20 12.69 -7.61 -0.20
N LEU A 21 11.85 -7.38 0.82
CA LEU A 21 12.31 -7.10 2.18
C LEU A 21 13.07 -8.28 2.79
N SER A 22 12.59 -9.50 2.58
CA SER A 22 13.28 -10.71 3.00
C SER A 22 14.65 -10.86 2.33
N VAL A 23 14.76 -10.57 1.03
CA VAL A 23 16.04 -10.62 0.29
C VAL A 23 17.03 -9.56 0.81
N LEU A 24 16.52 -8.39 1.20
CA LEU A 24 17.34 -7.31 1.74
C LEU A 24 17.64 -7.45 3.23
N ASN A 25 17.19 -8.52 3.90
CA ASN A 25 17.23 -8.68 5.37
C ASN A 25 16.61 -7.50 6.13
N LEU A 26 15.65 -6.81 5.51
CA LEU A 26 14.92 -5.69 6.10
C LEU A 26 13.61 -6.20 6.68
N THR A 27 13.65 -6.75 7.90
CA THR A 27 12.46 -7.28 8.59
C THR A 27 11.67 -6.21 9.36
N ASP A 28 11.95 -4.92 9.12
CA ASP A 28 11.26 -3.84 9.81
C ASP A 28 9.83 -3.66 9.27
N ILE A 29 8.86 -3.83 10.16
CA ILE A 29 7.43 -3.65 9.86
C ILE A 29 7.12 -2.25 9.33
N LYS A 30 7.90 -1.24 9.73
CA LYS A 30 7.75 0.14 9.28
C LYS A 30 8.08 0.28 7.78
N ALA A 31 9.19 -0.33 7.35
CA ALA A 31 9.61 -0.33 5.95
C ALA A 31 8.60 -1.08 5.07
N TYR A 32 8.04 -2.18 5.57
CA TYR A 32 6.96 -2.91 4.91
C TYR A 32 5.74 -2.01 4.66
N ILE A 33 5.26 -1.32 5.70
CA ILE A 33 4.04 -0.50 5.60
C ILE A 33 4.22 0.65 4.60
N ILE A 34 5.38 1.31 4.61
CA ILE A 34 5.69 2.42 3.70
C ILE A 34 5.73 1.94 2.25
N LEU A 35 6.45 0.85 1.96
CA LEU A 35 6.54 0.29 0.62
C LEU A 35 5.18 -0.20 0.12
N PHE A 36 4.39 -0.82 0.99
CA PHE A 36 3.05 -1.31 0.67
C PHE A 36 2.11 -0.17 0.30
N ALA A 37 2.11 0.93 1.06
CA ALA A 37 1.30 2.09 0.74
C ALA A 37 1.69 2.74 -0.60
N ILE A 38 2.99 2.87 -0.88
CA ILE A 38 3.48 3.42 -2.16
C ILE A 38 2.99 2.53 -3.33
N ALA A 39 3.16 1.21 -3.21
CA ALA A 39 2.71 0.27 -4.23
C ALA A 39 1.20 0.35 -4.47
N SER A 40 0.40 0.36 -3.40
CA SER A 40 -1.06 0.43 -3.51
C SER A 40 -1.54 1.75 -4.15
N VAL A 41 -0.89 2.89 -3.86
CA VAL A 41 -1.18 4.17 -4.53
C VAL A 41 -0.87 4.10 -6.02
N ILE A 42 0.29 3.56 -6.39
CA ILE A 42 0.69 3.40 -7.80
C ILE A 42 -0.31 2.51 -8.53
N THR A 43 -0.71 1.39 -7.91
CA THR A 43 -1.70 0.46 -8.47
C THR A 43 -3.07 1.09 -8.63
N GLU A 44 -3.53 1.88 -7.66
CA GLU A 44 -4.79 2.62 -7.80
C GLU A 44 -4.73 3.59 -8.99
N ILE A 45 -3.64 4.35 -9.14
CA ILE A 45 -3.47 5.30 -10.25
C ILE A 45 -3.45 4.58 -11.61
N ILE A 46 -2.71 3.49 -11.73
CA ILE A 46 -2.52 2.76 -13.00
C ILE A 46 -3.78 1.99 -13.41
N TYR A 47 -4.40 1.27 -12.47
CA TYR A 47 -5.44 0.29 -12.79
C TYR A 47 -6.86 0.77 -12.46
N TYR A 48 -7.01 1.75 -11.56
CA TYR A 48 -8.29 2.24 -11.04
C TYR A 48 -8.36 3.78 -10.99
N PRO A 49 -8.16 4.49 -12.12
CA PRO A 49 -8.16 5.95 -12.13
C PRO A 49 -9.42 6.53 -11.49
N LEU A 50 -9.23 7.56 -10.67
CA LEU A 50 -10.18 8.20 -9.74
C LEU A 50 -11.54 8.63 -10.32
N SER A 51 -11.73 8.58 -11.65
CA SER A 51 -12.94 9.07 -12.32
C SER A 51 -14.16 8.15 -12.25
N LYS A 52 -14.05 6.93 -11.69
CA LYS A 52 -15.17 5.98 -11.62
C LYS A 52 -15.80 5.92 -10.22
N ARG A 53 -17.12 6.19 -10.16
CA ARG A 53 -17.99 6.12 -8.95
C ARG A 53 -17.91 4.81 -8.15
N THR A 54 -17.36 3.74 -8.73
CA THR A 54 -17.28 2.41 -8.09
C THR A 54 -16.03 2.22 -7.22
N ASN A 55 -15.14 3.21 -7.14
CA ASN A 55 -13.81 3.06 -6.51
C ASN A 55 -13.68 3.57 -5.06
N TYR A 56 -14.77 3.98 -4.40
CA TYR A 56 -14.67 4.52 -3.02
C TYR A 56 -14.07 3.54 -2.01
N VAL A 57 -14.35 2.23 -2.15
CA VAL A 57 -13.79 1.19 -1.27
C VAL A 57 -12.28 1.02 -1.51
N ILE A 58 -11.86 1.01 -2.78
CA ILE A 58 -10.45 0.91 -3.17
C ILE A 58 -9.69 2.12 -2.62
N SER A 59 -10.22 3.32 -2.87
CA SER A 59 -9.64 4.58 -2.40
C SER A 59 -9.57 4.65 -0.87
N ALA A 60 -10.58 4.17 -0.15
CA ALA A 60 -10.56 4.12 1.32
C ALA A 60 -9.46 3.18 1.85
N ILE A 61 -9.25 2.02 1.22
CA ILE A 61 -8.18 1.08 1.59
C ILE A 61 -6.82 1.71 1.33
N THR A 62 -6.62 2.35 0.17
CA THR A 62 -5.36 3.04 -0.14
C THR A 62 -5.09 4.19 0.82
N VAL A 63 -6.10 5.01 1.11
CA VAL A 63 -5.99 6.11 2.08
C VAL A 63 -5.63 5.59 3.48
N PHE A 64 -6.20 4.46 3.91
CA PHE A 64 -5.82 3.82 5.16
C PHE A 64 -4.32 3.49 5.20
N TRP A 65 -3.77 2.88 4.15
CA TRP A 65 -2.34 2.57 4.06
C TRP A 65 -1.45 3.82 4.03
N VAL A 66 -1.89 4.88 3.36
CA VAL A 66 -1.20 6.17 3.34
C VAL A 66 -1.14 6.78 4.74
N ILE A 67 -2.27 6.81 5.47
CA ILE A 67 -2.32 7.33 6.85
C ILE A 67 -1.40 6.50 7.76
N LEU A 68 -1.45 5.17 7.63
CA LEU A 68 -0.59 4.27 8.39
C LEU A 68 0.89 4.57 8.14
N SER A 69 1.27 4.81 6.88
CA SER A 69 2.64 5.15 6.50
C SER A 69 3.08 6.49 7.08
N ILE A 70 2.22 7.51 7.03
CA ILE A 70 2.50 8.82 7.65
C ILE A 70 2.74 8.66 9.16
N TYR A 71 1.91 7.86 9.83
CA TYR A 71 2.08 7.58 11.26
C TYR A 71 3.45 6.95 11.57
N PHE A 72 3.89 5.95 10.79
CA PHE A 72 5.21 5.34 11.00
C PHE A 72 6.37 6.26 10.61
N ILE A 73 6.20 7.12 9.61
CA ILE A 73 7.20 8.15 9.28
C ILE A 73 7.34 9.13 10.44
N LEU A 74 6.24 9.59 11.05
CA LEU A 74 6.29 10.47 12.23
C LEU A 74 7.01 9.82 13.42
N GLN A 75 6.81 8.52 13.65
CA GLN A 75 7.56 7.76 14.66
C GLN A 75 9.07 7.72 14.37
N ILE A 76 9.49 7.62 13.09
CA ILE A 76 10.93 7.64 12.74
C ILE A 76 11.57 8.98 13.11
N PHE A 77 10.83 10.08 12.98
CA PHE A 77 11.28 11.42 13.36
C PHE A 77 11.13 11.74 14.86
N GLY A 78 10.64 10.79 15.68
CA GLY A 78 10.43 10.99 17.12
C GLY A 78 9.34 12.01 17.45
N LEU A 79 8.42 12.27 16.51
CA LEU A 79 7.33 13.25 16.67
C LEU A 79 6.07 12.67 17.37
N THR A 80 6.17 11.46 17.91
CA THR A 80 5.14 10.68 18.62
C THR A 80 5.79 9.66 19.51
#